data_AF-A0AAN7RM98-F1
#
_entry.id   AF-A0AAN7RM98-F1
#
_cell.length_a   1.000
_cell.length_b   1.000
_cell.length_c   1.000
_cell.angle_alpha   90.00
_cell.angle_beta   90.00
_cell.angle_gamma   90.00
#
_symmetry.space_group_name_H-M   'P 1'
#
loop_
_entity.id
_entity.type
_entity.pdbx_description
1 polymer ?
#
loop_
_entity_poly.entity_id
_entity_poly.type
_entity_poly.pdbx_seq_one_letter_code
_entity_poly.pdbx_strand_id
1 'polypeptide(L)'
;MLVFSPTSEETKATAAPLFAPASAKRGSPPGSPAHPARAKDGAALAHRPEGGGASGASSLASGWKRAAGGAPRPAPLCALGRGSARRGHGGLARRAPPHQPRRVAAGLRGHAHADPGLQGPLPRRAALRRRPQQGLTAARVSSAAPQGRTGPGPGPGPGRADSPPYLPFSPEAQGVISGAVFLIILFCFIPVPFLRCFVEEQCAAFPHDEFVELIGSLLAICCMVFLGFADDVLNLRWRHKLLLPTMASLPLLMVYFTNFGNTTIVVPKPFRMLLGMHLDLGILYYVYMGMLAVFCTNAINILAGINGIEAGQSLVIAASIIVFNIVELNGDYRDDHIFSLYFMIPFFFTTLGLFYHNWYPSRVFVGDTFCYFAGMTFAVVGILGHFSKTMLLFFIPQVLNFLYSLPQLFHVIPCPRHRLPRLNPSTGKLEMSYSKFKTKSLSALGTNVLKAVKILHIVDVRSGTDEDGEYTECSNMTLINFVIKLIGPTHERNLTLLLLLIQVLGSTIAFSIRYQLVRLFYDV
;
A
#
# COMPACT_ATOMS: atom_id res chain seq x y z
N MET A 1 27.00 14.34 21.78
CA MET A 1 27.77 15.28 22.63
C MET A 1 27.79 16.64 21.93
N LEU A 2 28.16 17.73 22.61
CA LEU A 2 28.20 19.10 22.08
C LEU A 2 29.22 19.21 20.91
N VAL A 3 29.21 20.22 20.02
CA VAL A 3 29.15 21.69 20.24
C VAL A 3 28.47 22.44 19.07
N PHE A 4 27.83 23.57 19.39
CA PHE A 4 27.37 24.60 18.43
C PHE A 4 28.43 25.71 18.29
N SER A 5 28.59 26.29 17.09
CA SER A 5 28.97 27.70 16.92
C SER A 5 28.57 28.21 15.53
N PRO A 6 28.03 29.44 15.40
CA PRO A 6 27.65 30.03 14.12
C PRO A 6 28.79 30.87 13.51
N THR A 7 28.69 31.17 12.22
CA THR A 7 29.36 32.31 11.59
C THR A 7 28.31 33.27 11.03
N SER A 8 28.46 34.54 11.37
CA SER A 8 27.59 35.64 10.94
C SER A 8 28.18 36.36 9.75
N GLU A 9 27.35 36.78 8.80
CA GLU A 9 27.63 38.01 8.04
C GLU A 9 26.32 38.73 7.71
N GLU A 10 26.24 40.02 8.07
CA GLU A 10 25.12 40.89 7.73
C GLU A 10 25.40 41.61 6.41
N THR A 11 24.39 41.75 5.54
CA THR A 11 24.27 42.95 4.72
C THR A 11 22.80 43.33 4.57
N LYS A 12 22.51 44.63 4.53
CA LYS A 12 21.19 45.20 4.85
C LYS A 12 20.17 45.08 3.71
N ALA A 13 18.90 44.95 4.10
CA ALA A 13 17.76 44.99 3.20
C ALA A 13 17.46 46.40 2.66
N THR A 14 16.70 46.49 1.57
CA THR A 14 15.91 47.68 1.19
C THR A 14 14.58 47.20 0.58
N ALA A 15 13.51 47.99 0.70
CA ALA A 15 12.15 47.58 0.34
C ALA A 15 11.73 47.94 -1.11
N ALA A 16 10.62 47.34 -1.54
CA ALA A 16 9.93 47.52 -2.83
C ALA A 16 9.12 48.86 -2.88
N PRO A 17 8.24 49.18 -3.87
CA PRO A 17 7.80 48.41 -5.06
C PRO A 17 7.63 49.22 -6.38
N LEU A 18 7.12 48.59 -7.46
CA LEU A 18 5.99 49.04 -8.34
C LEU A 18 6.10 48.75 -9.87
N PHE A 19 4.93 48.42 -10.43
CA PHE A 19 4.48 48.48 -11.85
C PHE A 19 5.14 47.62 -12.96
N ALA A 20 4.38 47.51 -14.07
CA ALA A 20 4.58 46.60 -15.21
C ALA A 20 4.26 47.34 -16.56
N PRO A 21 3.84 46.71 -17.69
CA PRO A 21 4.78 46.50 -18.80
C PRO A 21 4.36 47.08 -20.17
N ALA A 22 5.36 47.43 -21.00
CA ALA A 22 5.27 47.73 -22.45
C ALA A 22 6.71 47.77 -23.04
N SER A 23 7.00 47.61 -24.33
CA SER A 23 6.23 47.08 -25.49
C SER A 23 7.22 46.65 -26.59
N ALA A 24 6.76 45.85 -27.58
CA ALA A 24 7.62 45.28 -28.62
C ALA A 24 7.89 46.21 -29.83
N LYS A 25 8.98 45.95 -30.58
CA LYS A 25 9.12 46.27 -32.01
C LYS A 25 10.09 45.32 -32.74
N ARG A 26 9.94 45.21 -34.06
CA ARG A 26 10.64 44.24 -34.94
C ARG A 26 11.80 44.89 -35.72
N GLY A 27 12.75 44.10 -36.21
CA GLY A 27 13.69 44.50 -37.27
C GLY A 27 14.68 43.41 -37.67
N SER A 28 14.68 42.94 -38.93
CA SER A 28 15.63 41.96 -39.49
C SER A 28 15.54 41.91 -41.03
N PRO A 29 16.57 41.42 -41.75
CA PRO A 29 18.00 41.72 -41.62
C PRO A 29 18.39 42.58 -42.86
N PRO A 30 18.97 42.11 -44.01
CA PRO A 30 19.93 41.04 -44.34
C PRO A 30 21.36 41.58 -44.59
N GLY A 31 22.34 40.70 -44.92
CA GLY A 31 23.65 41.16 -45.41
C GLY A 31 24.80 40.12 -45.35
N SER A 32 24.93 39.29 -46.39
CA SER A 32 26.05 38.38 -46.70
C SER A 32 26.23 38.35 -48.24
N PRO A 33 27.35 37.87 -48.84
CA PRO A 33 28.44 37.05 -48.27
C PRO A 33 29.89 37.46 -48.67
N ALA A 34 30.91 36.80 -48.10
CA ALA A 34 32.18 36.48 -48.80
C ALA A 34 33.00 35.37 -48.10
N HIS A 35 33.38 34.34 -48.87
CA HIS A 35 34.55 33.46 -48.68
C HIS A 35 35.47 33.72 -49.92
N PRO A 36 36.76 33.32 -50.00
CA PRO A 36 37.33 32.07 -49.45
C PRO A 36 38.80 32.12 -48.93
N ALA A 37 39.30 30.99 -48.44
CA ALA A 37 40.67 30.49 -48.69
C ALA A 37 40.80 29.01 -48.27
N ARG A 38 41.72 28.25 -48.88
CA ARG A 38 41.96 26.83 -48.59
C ARG A 38 43.42 26.48 -48.89
N ALA A 39 44.10 25.83 -47.96
CA ALA A 39 45.42 25.22 -48.17
C ALA A 39 45.40 23.75 -47.72
N LYS A 40 46.34 22.96 -48.24
CA LYS A 40 46.55 21.53 -47.95
C LYS A 40 48.01 21.32 -47.51
N ASP A 41 48.32 20.05 -47.21
CA ASP A 41 49.63 19.38 -47.13
C ASP A 41 50.03 19.05 -45.67
N GLY A 42 50.72 17.94 -45.38
CA GLY A 42 51.17 16.83 -46.23
C GLY A 42 51.47 15.59 -45.35
N ALA A 43 51.80 14.43 -45.94
CA ALA A 43 51.96 13.16 -45.20
C ALA A 43 53.39 12.61 -45.22
N ALA A 44 53.82 11.93 -44.15
CA ALA A 44 54.90 10.92 -44.15
C ALA A 44 54.93 10.09 -42.84
N LEU A 45 55.55 8.90 -42.90
CA LEU A 45 55.91 8.06 -41.74
C LEU A 45 57.41 8.19 -41.44
N ALA A 46 57.86 7.90 -40.20
CA ALA A 46 58.81 6.80 -39.89
C ALA A 46 59.54 6.91 -38.54
N HIS A 47 59.65 5.76 -37.86
CA HIS A 47 60.74 5.25 -36.99
C HIS A 47 61.32 6.00 -35.75
N ARG A 48 61.36 5.20 -34.67
CA ARG A 48 62.21 5.19 -33.44
C ARG A 48 63.73 5.16 -33.70
N PRO A 49 64.64 5.16 -32.67
CA PRO A 49 64.47 5.15 -31.19
C PRO A 49 65.24 6.35 -30.53
N GLU A 50 65.70 6.45 -29.27
CA GLU A 50 65.81 5.68 -27.98
C GLU A 50 65.40 6.63 -26.80
N GLY A 51 65.52 6.39 -25.48
CA GLY A 51 65.91 5.27 -24.60
C GLY A 51 65.92 5.75 -23.12
N GLY A 52 65.82 4.87 -22.10
CA GLY A 52 65.62 5.36 -20.72
C GLY A 52 65.63 4.42 -19.51
N GLY A 53 66.19 3.21 -19.58
CA GLY A 53 66.39 2.31 -18.42
C GLY A 53 65.12 1.64 -17.84
N ALA A 54 65.20 0.77 -16.82
CA ALA A 54 66.37 0.09 -16.26
C ALA A 54 65.95 -1.21 -15.51
N SER A 55 66.92 -2.09 -15.24
CA SER A 55 66.81 -3.36 -14.47
C SER A 55 65.98 -4.50 -15.11
N GLY A 56 66.28 -5.78 -14.84
CA GLY A 56 67.49 -6.28 -14.18
C GLY A 56 67.43 -7.73 -13.68
N ALA A 57 68.28 -8.58 -14.27
CA ALA A 57 68.68 -9.92 -13.79
C ALA A 57 67.60 -11.02 -13.70
N SER A 58 68.07 -12.27 -13.68
CA SER A 58 67.27 -13.49 -13.83
C SER A 58 67.79 -14.61 -12.92
N SER A 59 66.89 -15.56 -12.62
CA SER A 59 67.19 -16.96 -12.28
C SER A 59 68.04 -17.28 -11.03
N LEU A 60 67.50 -18.13 -10.15
CA LEU A 60 68.11 -19.41 -9.77
C LEU A 60 67.04 -20.35 -9.17
N ALA A 61 67.34 -21.64 -9.02
CA ALA A 61 66.31 -22.68 -8.89
C ALA A 61 66.58 -23.78 -7.85
N SER A 62 65.52 -24.30 -7.23
CA SER A 62 65.38 -25.68 -6.70
C SER A 62 63.94 -25.90 -6.19
N GLY A 63 63.34 -27.10 -6.24
CA GLY A 63 63.76 -28.36 -6.85
C GLY A 63 62.71 -29.48 -6.71
N TRP A 64 63.05 -30.69 -7.23
CA TRP A 64 62.28 -31.96 -7.20
C TRP A 64 61.01 -31.99 -8.10
N LYS A 65 60.82 -32.86 -9.11
CA LYS A 65 60.93 -34.35 -9.27
C LYS A 65 59.89 -35.12 -8.42
N ARG A 66 58.97 -35.96 -8.93
CA ARG A 66 58.61 -36.49 -10.29
C ARG A 66 57.04 -36.60 -10.35
N ALA A 67 56.31 -37.07 -11.38
CA ALA A 67 56.53 -37.65 -12.72
C ALA A 67 55.31 -37.29 -13.62
N ALA A 68 55.40 -37.20 -14.96
CA ALA A 68 55.08 -38.25 -15.96
C ALA A 68 54.07 -39.36 -15.55
N GLY A 69 53.01 -39.66 -16.31
CA GLY A 69 52.47 -39.02 -17.52
C GLY A 69 51.50 -39.94 -18.32
N GLY A 70 50.77 -39.38 -19.29
CA GLY A 70 50.03 -40.15 -20.32
C GLY A 70 48.50 -40.01 -20.30
N ALA A 71 47.94 -39.59 -21.44
CA ALA A 71 46.55 -39.85 -21.85
C ALA A 71 46.59 -40.79 -23.08
N PRO A 72 45.57 -41.63 -23.33
CA PRO A 72 44.61 -41.24 -24.39
C PRO A 72 43.18 -41.84 -24.31
N ARG A 73 42.18 -41.02 -24.68
CA ARG A 73 40.94 -41.30 -25.48
C ARG A 73 39.99 -42.51 -25.17
N PRO A 74 38.73 -42.56 -25.70
CA PRO A 74 37.59 -43.12 -24.93
C PRO A 74 36.76 -44.29 -25.53
N ALA A 75 35.80 -44.78 -24.72
CA ALA A 75 34.58 -45.57 -25.04
C ALA A 75 34.76 -47.08 -25.34
N PRO A 76 33.69 -47.94 -25.40
CA PRO A 76 32.25 -47.79 -25.07
C PRO A 76 31.66 -48.95 -24.17
N LEU A 77 30.32 -49.20 -24.22
CA LEU A 77 29.52 -50.34 -23.65
C LEU A 77 29.24 -50.29 -22.12
N CYS A 78 28.17 -50.83 -21.51
CA CYS A 78 26.90 -51.51 -21.91
C CYS A 78 25.78 -51.03 -20.93
N ALA A 79 24.47 -50.89 -21.19
CA ALA A 79 23.44 -51.60 -21.99
C ALA A 79 22.56 -52.59 -21.18
N LEU A 80 21.30 -52.19 -20.91
CA LEU A 80 20.06 -52.94 -20.56
C LEU A 80 18.95 -51.85 -20.35
N GLY A 81 17.68 -51.92 -20.77
CA GLY A 81 16.79 -52.99 -21.24
C GLY A 81 15.60 -53.10 -20.26
N ARG A 82 14.29 -53.01 -20.60
CA ARG A 82 13.49 -53.13 -21.86
C ARG A 82 12.24 -52.20 -21.74
N GLY A 83 11.43 -51.91 -22.78
CA GLY A 83 11.49 -52.20 -24.22
C GLY A 83 10.15 -52.00 -24.97
N SER A 84 10.14 -52.26 -26.30
CA SER A 84 9.02 -52.49 -27.25
C SER A 84 7.93 -51.39 -27.41
N ALA A 85 7.66 -50.76 -28.58
CA ALA A 85 7.42 -51.22 -29.97
C ALA A 85 6.05 -51.94 -30.17
N ARG A 86 5.27 -51.72 -31.26
CA ARG A 86 5.62 -51.39 -32.68
C ARG A 86 4.63 -50.44 -33.42
N ARG A 87 5.16 -49.77 -34.45
CA ARG A 87 4.72 -49.52 -35.87
C ARG A 87 3.27 -49.83 -36.30
N GLY A 88 2.69 -49.17 -37.33
CA GLY A 88 3.20 -48.09 -38.21
C GLY A 88 2.43 -47.92 -39.55
N HIS A 89 2.94 -47.03 -40.44
CA HIS A 89 2.38 -46.59 -41.76
C HIS A 89 1.04 -45.79 -41.70
N GLY A 90 0.73 -44.82 -42.59
CA GLY A 90 1.51 -44.15 -43.64
C GLY A 90 0.60 -43.45 -44.70
N GLY A 91 0.92 -42.23 -45.17
CA GLY A 91 0.14 -41.54 -46.24
C GLY A 91 0.40 -40.02 -46.36
N LEU A 92 0.28 -39.43 -47.57
CA LEU A 92 0.74 -38.06 -47.90
C LEU A 92 -0.35 -36.96 -47.95
N ALA A 93 -0.03 -35.83 -47.29
CA ALA A 93 -0.14 -34.41 -47.71
C ALA A 93 -1.28 -33.84 -48.60
N ARG A 94 -1.85 -32.69 -48.19
CA ARG A 94 -1.90 -31.39 -48.95
C ARG A 94 -2.36 -30.20 -48.05
N ARG A 95 -2.42 -28.95 -48.59
CA ARG A 95 -2.45 -27.66 -47.84
C ARG A 95 -3.76 -26.84 -47.97
N ALA A 96 -4.21 -26.22 -46.86
CA ALA A 96 -4.87 -24.89 -46.69
C ALA A 96 -6.15 -24.52 -47.52
N PRO A 97 -6.83 -23.36 -47.33
CA PRO A 97 -6.90 -22.37 -46.23
C PRO A 97 -8.36 -22.21 -45.63
N PRO A 98 -8.69 -21.25 -44.73
CA PRO A 98 -10.02 -21.17 -44.07
C PRO A 98 -11.02 -20.14 -44.69
N HIS A 99 -12.29 -20.21 -44.29
CA HIS A 99 -13.36 -19.23 -44.65
C HIS A 99 -14.22 -18.79 -43.43
N GLN A 100 -14.92 -17.65 -43.60
CA GLN A 100 -15.61 -16.87 -42.55
C GLN A 100 -17.18 -17.06 -42.56
N PRO A 101 -17.96 -16.43 -41.64
CA PRO A 101 -19.23 -17.00 -41.16
C PRO A 101 -20.49 -16.57 -41.93
N ARG A 102 -21.62 -17.23 -41.63
CA ARG A 102 -22.97 -16.83 -42.07
C ARG A 102 -23.78 -16.18 -40.94
N ARG A 103 -24.45 -15.07 -41.26
CA ARG A 103 -25.65 -14.57 -40.55
C ARG A 103 -26.90 -15.30 -41.06
N VAL A 104 -27.94 -15.37 -40.23
CA VAL A 104 -29.34 -15.64 -40.65
C VAL A 104 -30.25 -14.66 -39.91
N ALA A 105 -31.33 -14.20 -40.57
CA ALA A 105 -32.34 -13.31 -40.01
C ALA A 105 -33.69 -13.52 -40.73
N ALA A 106 -34.77 -12.93 -40.17
CA ALA A 106 -36.18 -13.09 -40.55
C ALA A 106 -36.80 -14.47 -40.26
N GLY A 107 -38.11 -14.58 -39.97
CA GLY A 107 -39.09 -13.50 -39.74
C GLY A 107 -40.55 -13.99 -39.68
N LEU A 108 -41.49 -13.02 -39.71
CA LEU A 108 -42.97 -13.17 -39.77
C LEU A 108 -43.68 -13.57 -38.45
N ARG A 109 -44.98 -13.30 -38.23
CA ARG A 109 -45.94 -12.17 -38.47
C ARG A 109 -47.37 -12.74 -38.29
N GLY A 110 -48.28 -11.95 -37.71
CA GLY A 110 -49.72 -12.28 -37.62
C GLY A 110 -50.09 -13.20 -36.44
N HIS A 111 -51.33 -13.22 -35.95
CA HIS A 111 -52.51 -12.41 -36.28
C HIS A 111 -53.31 -12.08 -35.01
N ALA A 112 -54.21 -11.10 -35.07
CA ALA A 112 -55.08 -10.70 -33.96
C ALA A 112 -56.51 -11.25 -34.10
N HIS A 113 -57.18 -11.42 -32.97
CA HIS A 113 -58.65 -11.48 -32.86
C HIS A 113 -59.07 -10.75 -31.58
N ALA A 114 -60.28 -10.20 -31.57
CA ALA A 114 -60.87 -9.54 -30.42
C ALA A 114 -62.37 -9.90 -30.35
N ASP A 115 -62.90 -9.95 -29.13
CA ASP A 115 -64.30 -9.64 -28.84
C ASP A 115 -64.41 -9.20 -27.36
N PRO A 116 -65.45 -8.43 -26.94
CA PRO A 116 -65.39 -7.63 -25.72
C PRO A 116 -66.23 -8.17 -24.56
N GLY A 117 -65.97 -7.64 -23.35
CA GLY A 117 -67.01 -7.51 -22.32
C GLY A 117 -66.69 -8.12 -20.96
N LEU A 118 -66.02 -7.37 -20.09
CA LEU A 118 -66.54 -7.07 -18.76
C LEU A 118 -65.85 -5.83 -18.17
N GLN A 119 -66.60 -4.98 -17.48
CA GLN A 119 -66.03 -3.80 -16.82
C GLN A 119 -65.59 -4.16 -15.39
N GLY A 120 -64.33 -3.86 -15.05
CA GLY A 120 -63.78 -4.04 -13.70
C GLY A 120 -62.66 -3.02 -13.46
N PRO A 121 -62.54 -2.45 -12.24
CA PRO A 121 -61.63 -1.33 -12.00
C PRO A 121 -60.16 -1.78 -12.03
N LEU A 122 -59.32 -0.96 -12.67
CA LEU A 122 -57.87 -1.12 -12.75
C LEU A 122 -57.24 -1.32 -11.35
N PRO A 123 -56.53 -2.43 -11.08
CA PRO A 123 -55.71 -2.53 -9.89
C PRO A 123 -54.62 -1.45 -9.96
N ARG A 124 -54.66 -0.51 -9.02
CA ARG A 124 -53.67 0.57 -8.91
C ARG A 124 -52.26 -0.02 -8.91
N ARG A 125 -51.34 0.64 -9.64
CA ARG A 125 -49.90 0.34 -9.73
C ARG A 125 -49.40 -0.39 -8.47
N ALA A 126 -48.86 -1.59 -8.64
CA ALA A 126 -48.16 -2.29 -7.58
C ALA A 126 -47.04 -1.39 -7.04
N ALA A 127 -47.32 -0.72 -5.93
CA ALA A 127 -46.34 0.14 -5.30
C ALA A 127 -45.22 -0.77 -4.79
N LEU A 128 -44.06 -0.73 -5.45
CA LEU A 128 -42.84 -1.22 -4.84
C LEU A 128 -42.71 -0.46 -3.52
N ARG A 129 -43.01 -1.13 -2.41
CA ARG A 129 -42.49 -0.76 -1.11
C ARG A 129 -40.96 -0.80 -1.26
N ARG A 130 -40.38 0.35 -1.59
CA ARG A 130 -38.96 0.61 -1.37
C ARG A 130 -38.76 0.31 0.11
N ARG A 131 -38.17 -0.86 0.40
CA ARG A 131 -37.63 -1.11 1.74
C ARG A 131 -36.72 0.08 2.03
N PRO A 132 -36.86 0.76 3.18
CA PRO A 132 -35.87 1.77 3.54
C PRO A 132 -34.51 1.08 3.50
N GLN A 133 -33.53 1.69 2.83
CA GLN A 133 -32.18 1.16 2.77
C GLN A 133 -31.52 1.35 4.13
N GLN A 134 -31.86 0.48 5.08
CA GLN A 134 -31.04 0.17 6.26
C GLN A 134 -29.84 -0.67 5.80
N GLY A 135 -29.02 -0.07 4.94
CA GLY A 135 -27.79 -0.62 4.41
C GLY A 135 -26.71 0.45 4.47
N LEU A 136 -25.47 0.01 4.68
CA LEU A 136 -24.28 0.86 4.78
C LEU A 136 -24.38 1.92 5.89
N THR A 137 -24.09 1.49 7.10
CA THR A 137 -23.31 2.29 8.04
C THR A 137 -22.17 1.41 8.54
N ALA A 138 -20.93 1.75 8.19
CA ALA A 138 -19.84 1.45 9.10
C ALA A 138 -20.15 2.25 10.37
N ALA A 139 -20.48 1.57 11.48
CA ALA A 139 -20.84 2.26 12.72
C ALA A 139 -19.61 2.97 13.29
N ARG A 140 -19.41 4.21 12.86
CA ARG A 140 -18.40 5.17 13.33
C ARG A 140 -18.94 5.91 14.54
N VAL A 141 -18.06 6.40 15.41
CA VAL A 141 -18.51 6.94 16.70
C VAL A 141 -19.36 8.19 16.53
N SER A 142 -19.02 9.05 15.57
CA SER A 142 -19.79 10.25 15.22
C SER A 142 -21.17 9.96 14.60
N SER A 143 -21.45 8.75 14.13
CA SER A 143 -22.79 8.34 13.64
C SER A 143 -23.56 7.50 14.68
N ALA A 144 -22.98 7.24 15.85
CA ALA A 144 -23.55 6.40 16.92
C ALA A 144 -24.10 7.21 18.10
N ALA A 145 -24.20 8.55 18.00
CA ALA A 145 -24.86 9.39 18.99
C ALA A 145 -26.34 8.97 19.14
N PRO A 146 -26.83 8.68 20.36
CA PRO A 146 -28.12 8.03 20.51
C PRO A 146 -29.29 8.98 20.24
N GLN A 147 -30.24 8.49 19.46
CA GLN A 147 -31.56 9.09 19.33
C GLN A 147 -32.26 9.07 20.70
N GLY A 148 -32.58 10.25 21.23
CA GLY A 148 -33.32 10.38 22.48
C GLY A 148 -34.73 9.81 22.35
N ARG A 149 -34.96 8.58 22.85
CA ARG A 149 -36.30 7.98 22.96
C ARG A 149 -37.08 8.65 24.09
N THR A 150 -37.69 9.79 23.80
CA THR A 150 -38.82 10.31 24.60
C THR A 150 -39.99 9.33 24.46
N GLY A 151 -40.37 8.67 25.54
CA GLY A 151 -41.56 7.80 25.57
C GLY A 151 -42.86 8.61 25.39
N PRO A 152 -43.96 8.00 24.90
CA PRO A 152 -45.21 8.70 24.65
C PRO A 152 -45.97 8.99 25.95
N GLY A 153 -45.81 10.21 26.49
CA GLY A 153 -46.77 10.79 27.41
C GLY A 153 -47.97 11.39 26.65
N PRO A 154 -49.22 11.30 27.16
CA PRO A 154 -50.40 11.83 26.49
C PRO A 154 -50.61 13.33 26.76
N GLY A 155 -50.87 14.12 25.72
CA GLY A 155 -51.30 15.53 25.85
C GLY A 155 -50.77 16.44 24.72
N PRO A 156 -51.62 16.96 23.82
CA PRO A 156 -51.19 17.84 22.74
C PRO A 156 -51.22 19.33 23.14
N GLY A 157 -50.22 20.09 22.69
CA GLY A 157 -50.21 21.56 22.73
C GLY A 157 -49.96 22.15 21.32
N PRO A 158 -50.61 23.27 20.94
CA PRO A 158 -50.53 23.82 19.58
C PRO A 158 -49.23 24.62 19.35
N GLY A 159 -48.08 23.94 19.37
CA GLY A 159 -46.78 24.50 19.00
C GLY A 159 -46.07 23.61 18.00
N ARG A 160 -46.00 24.03 16.73
CA ARG A 160 -45.08 23.41 15.75
C ARG A 160 -43.66 23.89 16.03
N ALA A 161 -43.03 23.29 17.03
CA ALA A 161 -41.57 23.25 17.06
C ALA A 161 -41.12 22.33 15.91
N ASP A 162 -40.26 22.85 15.03
CA ASP A 162 -39.79 22.08 13.88
C ASP A 162 -39.02 20.83 14.32
N SER A 163 -39.21 19.74 13.57
CA SER A 163 -38.42 18.52 13.70
C SER A 163 -36.92 18.87 13.69
N PRO A 164 -36.10 18.34 14.61
CA PRO A 164 -34.66 18.62 14.60
C PRO A 164 -34.09 18.23 13.22
N PRO A 165 -33.26 19.08 12.59
CA PRO A 165 -32.82 18.86 11.22
C PRO A 165 -32.04 17.55 11.13
N TYR A 166 -32.31 16.79 10.07
CA TYR A 166 -31.63 15.53 9.79
C TYR A 166 -30.11 15.75 9.80
N LEU A 167 -29.42 15.15 10.78
CA LEU A 167 -27.96 15.06 10.79
C LEU A 167 -27.52 14.46 9.43
N PRO A 168 -26.72 15.18 8.62
CA PRO A 168 -26.50 14.81 7.24
C PRO A 168 -25.76 13.47 7.14
N PHE A 169 -26.20 12.62 6.22
CA PHE A 169 -25.54 11.37 5.90
C PHE A 169 -24.17 11.68 5.27
N SER A 170 -23.10 11.66 6.07
CA SER A 170 -21.74 11.92 5.59
C SER A 170 -21.35 10.87 4.55
N PRO A 171 -20.94 11.24 3.33
CA PRO A 171 -20.64 10.29 2.28
C PRO A 171 -19.43 9.43 2.64
N GLU A 172 -19.57 8.12 2.48
CA GLU A 172 -18.51 7.13 2.70
C GLU A 172 -17.76 6.80 1.38
N ALA A 173 -16.74 5.93 1.43
CA ALA A 173 -15.90 5.55 0.30
C ALA A 173 -15.17 6.69 -0.44
N GLN A 174 -15.03 7.89 0.15
CA GLN A 174 -14.41 9.04 -0.53
C GLN A 174 -12.91 8.85 -0.82
N GLY A 175 -12.27 7.80 -0.29
CA GLY A 175 -10.97 7.31 -0.74
C GLY A 175 -10.90 7.04 -2.25
N VAL A 176 -12.03 6.72 -2.90
CA VAL A 176 -12.09 6.53 -4.36
C VAL A 176 -11.73 7.79 -5.13
N ILE A 177 -12.06 8.98 -4.60
CA ILE A 177 -11.75 10.25 -5.25
C ILE A 177 -10.26 10.56 -5.12
N SER A 178 -9.67 10.42 -3.93
CA SER A 178 -8.22 10.58 -3.74
C SER A 178 -7.40 9.58 -4.55
N GLY A 179 -7.88 8.33 -4.67
CA GLY A 179 -7.26 7.29 -5.48
C GLY A 179 -7.37 7.57 -6.99
N ALA A 180 -8.52 8.05 -7.46
CA ALA A 180 -8.69 8.46 -8.86
C ALA A 180 -7.80 9.65 -9.23
N VAL A 181 -7.74 10.69 -8.39
CA VAL A 181 -6.86 11.85 -8.60
C VAL A 181 -5.39 11.43 -8.57
N PHE A 182 -5.00 10.53 -7.66
CA PHE A 182 -3.66 9.96 -7.59
C PHE A 182 -3.27 9.21 -8.88
N LEU A 183 -4.15 8.35 -9.40
CA LEU A 183 -3.93 7.63 -10.65
C LEU A 183 -3.83 8.58 -11.85
N ILE A 184 -4.67 9.63 -11.91
CA ILE A 184 -4.59 10.65 -12.96
C ILE A 184 -3.26 11.41 -12.91
N ILE A 185 -2.82 11.85 -11.72
CA ILE A 185 -1.52 12.52 -11.53
C ILE A 185 -0.40 11.62 -12.04
N LEU A 186 -0.37 10.34 -11.64
CA LEU A 186 0.68 9.42 -12.06
C LEU A 186 0.61 9.04 -13.55
N PHE A 187 -0.58 8.89 -14.13
CA PHE A 187 -0.71 8.67 -15.58
C PHE A 187 -0.18 9.86 -16.40
N CYS A 188 -0.39 11.09 -15.93
CA CYS A 188 0.25 12.28 -16.52
C CYS A 188 1.76 12.37 -16.22
N PHE A 189 2.23 11.76 -15.13
CA PHE A 189 3.65 11.73 -14.74
C PHE A 189 4.47 10.64 -15.45
N ILE A 190 3.85 9.57 -15.98
CA ILE A 190 4.56 8.46 -16.65
C ILE A 190 5.69 8.90 -17.61
N PRO A 191 5.52 9.91 -18.48
CA PRO A 191 6.59 10.33 -19.39
C PRO A 191 7.76 11.05 -18.71
N VAL A 192 7.57 11.60 -17.50
CA VAL A 192 8.50 12.55 -16.85
C VAL A 192 9.86 11.93 -16.51
N PRO A 193 9.96 10.74 -15.88
CA PRO A 193 11.25 10.07 -15.66
C PRO A 193 12.01 9.83 -16.98
N PHE A 194 11.28 9.50 -18.04
CA PHE A 194 11.83 9.10 -19.34
C PHE A 194 12.02 10.27 -20.32
N LEU A 195 11.82 11.52 -19.89
CA LEU A 195 11.90 12.70 -20.78
C LEU A 195 13.25 12.81 -21.51
N ARG A 196 14.35 12.36 -20.91
CA ARG A 196 15.65 12.29 -21.60
C ARG A 196 15.57 11.48 -22.88
N CYS A 197 14.93 10.30 -22.87
CA CYS A 197 14.75 9.48 -24.06
C CYS A 197 13.76 10.04 -25.09
N PHE A 198 12.98 11.07 -24.74
CA PHE A 198 12.03 11.72 -25.64
C PHE A 198 12.49 13.09 -26.15
N VAL A 199 13.46 13.73 -25.49
CA VAL A 199 13.88 15.13 -25.74
C VAL A 199 15.37 15.25 -26.04
N GLU A 200 16.22 14.38 -25.50
CA GLU A 200 17.66 14.33 -25.74
C GLU A 200 17.96 13.16 -26.70
N GLU A 201 18.79 13.36 -27.73
CA GLU A 201 19.12 12.33 -28.74
C GLU A 201 20.02 11.19 -28.20
N GLN A 202 20.05 10.97 -26.88
CA GLN A 202 21.11 10.23 -26.18
C GLN A 202 20.69 8.89 -25.55
N CYS A 203 19.41 8.48 -25.63
CA CYS A 203 19.03 7.13 -25.21
C CYS A 203 19.34 6.08 -26.28
N ALA A 204 20.45 5.35 -26.09
CA ALA A 204 20.84 4.22 -26.94
C ALA A 204 19.84 3.05 -26.89
N ALA A 205 19.08 2.93 -25.80
CA ALA A 205 17.92 2.06 -25.64
C ALA A 205 16.94 2.72 -24.66
N PHE A 206 15.66 2.32 -24.68
CA PHE A 206 14.67 2.76 -23.71
C PHE A 206 14.76 1.92 -22.42
N PRO A 207 14.73 2.52 -21.20
CA PRO A 207 14.78 1.79 -19.93
C PRO A 207 13.44 1.08 -19.66
N HIS A 208 13.28 -0.11 -20.22
CA HIS A 208 12.05 -0.89 -20.11
C HIS A 208 11.77 -1.37 -18.68
N ASP A 209 12.79 -1.62 -17.87
CA ASP A 209 12.65 -2.21 -16.53
C ASP A 209 11.98 -1.22 -15.55
N GLU A 210 12.51 0.01 -15.44
CA GLU A 210 11.90 1.12 -14.70
C GLU A 210 10.44 1.40 -15.14
N PHE A 211 10.18 1.32 -16.45
CA PHE A 211 8.85 1.53 -17.00
C PHE A 211 7.88 0.39 -16.64
N VAL A 212 8.35 -0.86 -16.67
CA VAL A 212 7.60 -2.04 -16.22
C VAL A 212 7.28 -1.96 -14.73
N GLU A 213 8.21 -1.46 -13.90
CA GLU A 213 7.98 -1.21 -12.47
C GLU A 213 6.91 -0.14 -12.24
N LEU A 214 7.01 0.99 -12.93
CA LEU A 214 6.04 2.09 -12.83
C LEU A 214 4.62 1.64 -13.24
N ILE A 215 4.49 0.94 -14.37
CA ILE A 215 3.21 0.46 -14.90
C ILE A 215 2.64 -0.70 -14.07
N GLY A 216 3.46 -1.68 -13.67
CA GLY A 216 3.01 -2.82 -12.85
C GLY A 216 2.56 -2.38 -11.45
N SER A 217 3.24 -1.40 -10.87
CA SER A 217 2.86 -0.73 -9.62
C SER A 217 1.54 0.02 -9.74
N LEU A 218 1.38 0.80 -10.81
CA LEU A 218 0.12 1.49 -11.10
C LEU A 218 -1.04 0.51 -11.32
N LEU A 219 -0.79 -0.63 -11.97
CA LEU A 219 -1.79 -1.68 -12.13
C LEU A 219 -2.19 -2.29 -10.77
N ALA A 220 -1.23 -2.62 -9.91
CA ALA A 220 -1.49 -3.14 -8.56
C ALA A 220 -2.31 -2.16 -7.71
N ILE A 221 -1.94 -0.87 -7.72
CA ILE A 221 -2.66 0.17 -6.96
C ILE A 221 -4.04 0.42 -7.58
N CYS A 222 -4.18 0.52 -8.90
CA CYS A 222 -5.46 0.72 -9.59
C CYS A 222 -6.44 -0.43 -9.32
N CYS A 223 -5.98 -1.69 -9.44
CA CYS A 223 -6.75 -2.86 -9.06
C CYS A 223 -7.17 -2.80 -7.58
N MET A 224 -6.30 -2.32 -6.69
CA MET A 224 -6.63 -2.18 -5.28
C MET A 224 -7.68 -1.08 -5.00
N VAL A 225 -7.57 0.10 -5.62
CA VAL A 225 -8.59 1.16 -5.51
C VAL A 225 -9.95 0.65 -5.97
N PHE A 226 -10.00 -0.05 -7.11
CA PHE A 226 -11.22 -0.67 -7.62
C PHE A 226 -11.79 -1.73 -6.68
N LEU A 227 -10.96 -2.63 -6.15
CA LEU A 227 -11.40 -3.71 -5.26
C LEU A 227 -11.82 -3.23 -3.88
N GLY A 228 -11.21 -2.15 -3.36
CA GLY A 228 -11.65 -1.50 -2.13
C GLY A 228 -12.99 -0.78 -2.29
N PHE A 229 -13.20 -0.11 -3.42
CA PHE A 229 -14.51 0.47 -3.76
C PHE A 229 -15.58 -0.61 -3.96
N ALA A 230 -15.24 -1.74 -4.59
CA ALA A 230 -16.13 -2.88 -4.68
C ALA A 230 -16.45 -3.48 -3.30
N ASP A 231 -15.54 -3.44 -2.33
CA ASP A 231 -15.78 -3.91 -0.97
C ASP A 231 -16.69 -2.96 -0.17
N ASP A 232 -16.45 -1.64 -0.23
CA ASP A 232 -17.34 -0.62 0.35
C ASP A 232 -18.78 -0.76 -0.18
N VAL A 233 -18.94 -0.96 -1.49
CA VAL A 233 -20.26 -1.08 -2.15
C VAL A 233 -20.93 -2.44 -1.87
N LEU A 234 -20.19 -3.56 -1.93
CA LEU A 234 -20.76 -4.91 -1.85
C LEU A 234 -20.71 -5.52 -0.45
N ASN A 235 -20.00 -4.89 0.51
CA ASN A 235 -19.83 -5.33 1.90
C ASN A 235 -19.35 -6.79 2.00
N LEU A 236 -18.15 -7.07 1.47
CA LEU A 236 -17.70 -8.44 1.25
C LEU A 236 -17.33 -9.15 2.56
N ARG A 237 -17.56 -10.47 2.61
CA ARG A 237 -17.19 -11.31 3.76
C ARG A 237 -15.67 -11.27 3.98
N TRP A 238 -15.23 -11.29 5.24
CA TRP A 238 -13.82 -11.15 5.67
C TRP A 238 -12.79 -11.95 4.85
N ARG A 239 -13.12 -13.17 4.40
CA ARG A 239 -12.24 -14.00 3.55
C ARG A 239 -11.77 -13.30 2.27
N HIS A 240 -12.61 -12.43 1.69
CA HIS A 240 -12.26 -11.67 0.50
C HIS A 240 -11.33 -10.49 0.83
N LYS A 241 -11.39 -9.93 2.04
CA LYS A 241 -10.45 -8.91 2.53
C LYS A 241 -8.99 -9.43 2.66
N LEU A 242 -8.81 -10.75 2.63
CA LEU A 242 -7.50 -11.41 2.49
C LEU A 242 -7.20 -11.77 1.02
N LEU A 243 -8.17 -12.35 0.30
CA LEU A 243 -7.96 -12.80 -1.08
C LEU A 243 -7.74 -11.65 -2.09
N LEU A 244 -8.48 -10.55 -1.95
CA LEU A 244 -8.44 -9.43 -2.90
C LEU A 244 -7.09 -8.70 -2.89
N PRO A 245 -6.46 -8.38 -1.73
CA PRO A 245 -5.09 -7.88 -1.73
C PRO A 245 -4.07 -8.86 -2.32
N THR A 246 -4.19 -10.16 -2.05
CA THR A 246 -3.31 -11.17 -2.68
C THR A 246 -3.41 -11.12 -4.20
N MET A 247 -4.64 -11.10 -4.75
CA MET A 247 -4.84 -11.01 -6.21
C MET A 247 -4.34 -9.69 -6.79
N ALA A 248 -4.58 -8.56 -6.12
CA ALA A 248 -4.12 -7.24 -6.54
C ALA A 248 -2.58 -7.08 -6.46
N SER A 249 -1.90 -7.89 -5.64
CA SER A 249 -0.42 -7.91 -5.55
C SER A 249 0.26 -8.68 -6.69
N LEU A 250 -0.47 -9.46 -7.50
CA LEU A 250 0.15 -10.29 -8.54
C LEU A 250 0.97 -9.51 -9.59
N PRO A 251 0.58 -8.30 -10.06
CA PRO A 251 1.43 -7.49 -10.94
C PRO A 251 2.77 -7.11 -10.29
N LEU A 252 2.73 -6.70 -9.02
CA LEU A 252 3.90 -6.34 -8.21
C LEU A 252 4.85 -7.53 -8.03
N LEU A 253 4.31 -8.72 -7.76
CA LEU A 253 5.10 -9.95 -7.66
C LEU A 253 5.72 -10.37 -9.01
N MET A 254 5.03 -10.14 -10.13
CA MET A 254 5.55 -10.44 -11.47
C MET A 254 6.67 -9.49 -11.88
N VAL A 255 6.52 -8.18 -11.63
CA VAL A 255 7.60 -7.19 -11.79
C VAL A 255 8.84 -7.59 -10.98
N TYR A 256 8.66 -7.95 -9.70
CA TYR A 256 9.78 -8.36 -8.86
C TYR A 256 10.50 -9.60 -9.42
N PHE A 257 9.74 -10.55 -9.98
CA PHE A 257 10.27 -11.76 -10.61
C PHE A 257 11.03 -11.46 -11.91
N THR A 258 10.58 -10.52 -12.74
CA THR A 258 11.24 -10.20 -14.02
C THR A 258 12.47 -9.32 -13.86
N ASN A 259 12.43 -8.33 -12.96
CA ASN A 259 13.45 -7.28 -12.90
C ASN A 259 14.56 -7.60 -11.88
N PHE A 260 14.18 -8.03 -10.67
CA PHE A 260 15.12 -8.16 -9.55
C PHE A 260 15.47 -9.62 -9.21
N GLY A 261 14.47 -10.51 -9.19
CA GLY A 261 14.59 -11.94 -8.93
C GLY A 261 15.11 -12.35 -7.53
N ASN A 262 15.75 -11.47 -6.78
CA ASN A 262 16.48 -11.79 -5.56
C ASN A 262 15.57 -12.16 -4.38
N THR A 263 15.64 -13.43 -3.98
CA THR A 263 14.89 -14.02 -2.85
C THR A 263 15.73 -14.24 -1.58
N THR A 264 17.01 -13.82 -1.59
CA THR A 264 17.94 -13.99 -0.46
C THR A 264 17.83 -12.85 0.54
N ILE A 265 17.57 -13.17 1.80
CA ILE A 265 17.58 -12.21 2.90
C ILE A 265 18.87 -12.29 3.73
N VAL A 266 19.36 -11.13 4.19
CA VAL A 266 20.40 -11.06 5.23
C VAL A 266 19.75 -11.32 6.58
N VAL A 267 20.31 -12.28 7.33
CA VAL A 267 19.79 -12.71 8.63
C VAL A 267 20.29 -11.76 9.75
N PRO A 268 19.41 -11.26 10.64
CA PRO A 268 19.82 -10.43 11.77
C PRO A 268 20.72 -11.19 12.74
N LYS A 269 21.75 -10.52 13.28
CA LYS A 269 22.79 -11.05 14.19
C LYS A 269 22.30 -12.10 15.20
N PRO A 270 21.22 -11.90 15.98
CA PRO A 270 20.74 -12.90 16.95
C PRO A 270 20.34 -14.26 16.36
N PHE A 271 19.95 -14.33 15.09
CA PHE A 271 19.43 -15.55 14.45
C PHE A 271 20.47 -16.28 13.58
N ARG A 272 21.63 -15.67 13.33
CA ARG A 272 22.65 -16.22 12.42
C ARG A 272 23.24 -17.55 12.87
N MET A 273 23.26 -17.81 14.18
CA MET A 273 23.69 -19.09 14.76
C MET A 273 22.80 -20.27 14.32
N LEU A 274 21.54 -20.01 13.97
CA LEU A 274 20.56 -21.01 13.54
C LEU A 274 20.34 -21.02 12.02
N LEU A 275 20.42 -19.86 11.36
CA LEU A 275 20.00 -19.65 9.97
C LEU A 275 21.12 -19.19 9.02
N GLY A 276 22.35 -19.06 9.50
CA GLY A 276 23.48 -18.55 8.70
C GLY A 276 23.46 -17.02 8.51
N MET A 277 24.38 -16.51 7.67
CA MET A 277 24.46 -15.07 7.34
C MET A 277 23.39 -14.64 6.33
N HIS A 278 23.12 -15.50 5.35
CA HIS A 278 22.21 -15.29 4.24
C HIS A 278 21.28 -16.50 4.14
N LEU A 279 19.99 -16.25 3.95
CA LEU A 279 18.97 -17.28 3.79
C LEU A 279 18.20 -17.01 2.51
N ASP A 280 18.29 -17.92 1.53
CA ASP A 280 17.37 -17.91 0.40
C ASP A 280 16.00 -18.44 0.87
N LEU A 281 14.96 -17.66 0.59
CA LEU A 281 13.57 -18.03 0.88
C LEU A 281 12.83 -18.54 -0.36
N GLY A 282 13.39 -18.35 -1.57
CA GLY A 282 12.75 -18.72 -2.83
C GLY A 282 11.28 -18.27 -2.90
N ILE A 283 10.38 -19.23 -3.12
CA ILE A 283 8.93 -18.99 -3.18
C ILE A 283 8.34 -18.36 -1.90
N LEU A 284 8.93 -18.60 -0.72
CA LEU A 284 8.47 -18.00 0.54
C LEU A 284 8.70 -16.48 0.58
N TYR A 285 9.66 -15.95 -0.21
CA TYR A 285 9.83 -14.51 -0.37
C TYR A 285 8.65 -13.87 -1.12
N TYR A 286 8.16 -14.53 -2.17
CA TYR A 286 6.94 -14.10 -2.89
C TYR A 286 5.69 -14.21 -2.01
N VAL A 287 5.58 -15.25 -1.18
CA VAL A 287 4.51 -15.36 -0.17
C VAL A 287 4.61 -14.21 0.84
N TYR A 288 5.81 -13.85 1.31
CA TYR A 288 6.02 -12.69 2.17
C TYR A 288 5.59 -11.38 1.49
N MET A 289 5.95 -11.14 0.23
CA MET A 289 5.56 -9.93 -0.50
C MET A 289 4.04 -9.82 -0.69
N GLY A 290 3.37 -10.91 -1.07
CA GLY A 290 1.91 -10.94 -1.18
C GLY A 290 1.23 -10.70 0.18
N MET A 291 1.74 -11.36 1.24
CA MET A 291 1.23 -11.16 2.60
C MET A 291 1.56 -9.78 3.17
N LEU A 292 2.60 -9.09 2.70
CA LEU A 292 2.89 -7.70 3.07
C LEU A 292 1.83 -6.75 2.52
N ALA A 293 1.37 -6.94 1.28
CA ALA A 293 0.25 -6.19 0.71
C ALA A 293 -1.08 -6.50 1.45
N VAL A 294 -1.34 -7.76 1.80
CA VAL A 294 -2.49 -8.15 2.64
C VAL A 294 -2.42 -7.50 4.03
N PHE A 295 -1.23 -7.47 4.64
CA PHE A 295 -1.01 -6.89 5.95
C PHE A 295 -1.22 -5.37 5.92
N CYS A 296 -0.55 -4.64 5.03
CA CYS A 296 -0.58 -3.18 5.05
C CYS A 296 -2.00 -2.61 4.86
N THR A 297 -2.81 -3.23 3.98
CA THR A 297 -4.21 -2.81 3.76
C THR A 297 -5.11 -3.10 4.96
N ASN A 298 -5.03 -4.32 5.51
CA ASN A 298 -5.87 -4.70 6.64
C ASN A 298 -5.43 -4.03 7.96
N ALA A 299 -4.14 -3.79 8.18
CA ALA A 299 -3.61 -3.26 9.43
C ALA A 299 -3.99 -1.78 9.66
N ILE A 300 -4.01 -0.96 8.59
CA ILE A 300 -4.60 0.38 8.62
C ILE A 300 -6.11 0.28 8.90
N ASN A 301 -6.80 -0.63 8.23
CA ASN A 301 -8.26 -0.77 8.33
C ASN A 301 -8.76 -1.23 9.71
N ILE A 302 -7.99 -2.01 10.46
CA ILE A 302 -8.33 -2.37 11.85
C ILE A 302 -7.88 -1.31 12.89
N LEU A 303 -7.20 -0.25 12.46
CA LEU A 303 -6.82 0.92 13.28
C LEU A 303 -7.63 2.15 12.85
N ALA A 304 -8.95 1.96 12.70
CA ALA A 304 -9.88 2.90 12.06
C ALA A 304 -11.07 3.32 12.96
N GLY A 305 -11.92 4.20 12.45
CA GLY A 305 -13.29 4.42 12.97
C GLY A 305 -13.50 5.60 13.93
N ILE A 306 -12.44 6.32 14.31
CA ILE A 306 -12.56 7.67 14.88
C ILE A 306 -12.16 8.72 13.84
N ASN A 307 -12.78 9.89 13.87
CA ASN A 307 -12.61 10.92 12.85
C ASN A 307 -11.13 11.31 12.63
N GLY A 308 -10.66 11.20 11.38
CA GLY A 308 -9.31 11.55 10.93
C GLY A 308 -8.23 10.47 11.07
N ILE A 309 -8.48 9.31 11.70
CA ILE A 309 -7.39 8.38 12.04
C ILE A 309 -6.83 7.61 10.85
N GLU A 310 -7.67 7.21 9.88
CA GLU A 310 -7.25 6.41 8.73
C GLU A 310 -6.33 7.22 7.81
N ALA A 311 -6.79 8.38 7.33
CA ALA A 311 -5.98 9.26 6.50
C ALA A 311 -4.80 9.87 7.28
N GLY A 312 -5.00 10.21 8.56
CA GLY A 312 -3.95 10.82 9.40
C GLY A 312 -2.76 9.89 9.64
N GLN A 313 -2.98 8.62 9.98
CA GLN A 313 -1.86 7.68 10.20
C GLN A 313 -1.09 7.44 8.89
N SER A 314 -1.80 7.34 7.76
CA SER A 314 -1.19 7.20 6.43
C SER A 314 -0.38 8.45 6.02
N LEU A 315 -0.80 9.67 6.39
CA LEU A 315 0.00 10.88 6.16
C LEU A 315 1.32 10.85 6.93
N VAL A 316 1.32 10.42 8.19
CA VAL A 316 2.56 10.33 8.98
C VAL A 316 3.48 9.24 8.43
N ILE A 317 2.95 8.08 8.03
CA ILE A 317 3.72 7.01 7.39
C ILE A 317 4.32 7.49 6.06
N ALA A 318 3.51 8.12 5.18
CA ALA A 318 3.98 8.67 3.91
C ALA A 318 5.05 9.74 4.09
N ALA A 319 4.87 10.69 5.01
CA ALA A 319 5.89 11.69 5.35
C ALA A 319 7.18 11.04 5.87
N SER A 320 7.07 9.95 6.65
CA SER A 320 8.23 9.21 7.15
C SER A 320 9.00 8.53 6.00
N ILE A 321 8.30 7.93 5.03
CA ILE A 321 8.92 7.32 3.85
C ILE A 321 9.53 8.39 2.93
N ILE A 322 8.88 9.55 2.75
CA ILE A 322 9.43 10.68 1.99
C ILE A 322 10.73 11.18 2.62
N VAL A 323 10.76 11.43 3.93
CA VAL A 323 11.97 11.86 4.66
C VAL A 323 13.06 10.80 4.58
N PHE A 324 12.72 9.52 4.75
CA PHE A 324 13.64 8.39 4.60
C PHE A 324 14.29 8.36 3.21
N ASN A 325 13.49 8.38 2.15
CA ASN A 325 14.00 8.41 0.78
C ASN A 325 14.92 9.62 0.54
N ILE A 326 14.53 10.83 0.96
CA ILE A 326 15.32 12.05 0.78
C ILE A 326 16.70 11.94 1.46
N VAL A 327 16.80 11.29 2.62
CA VAL A 327 18.09 11.03 3.29
C VAL A 327 18.94 10.04 2.50
N GLU A 328 18.33 8.97 1.97
CA GLU A 328 19.02 7.89 1.24
C GLU A 328 19.31 8.23 -0.25
N LEU A 329 18.82 9.36 -0.79
CA LEU A 329 19.12 9.85 -2.17
C LEU A 329 20.61 10.08 -2.47
N ASN A 330 21.45 10.14 -1.44
CA ASN A 330 22.91 10.26 -1.53
C ASN A 330 23.65 8.93 -1.27
N GLY A 331 22.92 7.83 -1.06
CA GLY A 331 23.45 6.48 -0.86
C GLY A 331 23.38 5.61 -2.12
N ASP A 332 23.78 4.35 -1.98
CA ASP A 332 23.98 3.41 -3.10
C ASP A 332 22.67 3.03 -3.82
N TYR A 333 21.53 3.08 -3.12
CA TYR A 333 20.20 2.68 -3.62
C TYR A 333 19.36 3.89 -4.08
N ARG A 334 20.01 4.90 -4.66
CA ARG A 334 19.39 6.17 -5.03
C ARG A 334 18.12 6.01 -5.88
N ASP A 335 18.14 5.11 -6.86
CA ASP A 335 17.06 5.02 -7.85
C ASP A 335 15.81 4.33 -7.27
N ASP A 336 15.96 3.33 -6.40
CA ASP A 336 14.91 2.76 -5.54
C ASP A 336 14.16 3.85 -4.75
N HIS A 337 14.90 4.82 -4.20
CA HIS A 337 14.36 5.92 -3.40
C HIS A 337 13.71 7.01 -4.27
N ILE A 338 14.24 7.27 -5.48
CA ILE A 338 13.59 8.14 -6.49
C ILE A 338 12.27 7.53 -6.95
N PHE A 339 12.28 6.24 -7.32
CA PHE A 339 11.09 5.48 -7.68
C PHE A 339 10.01 5.57 -6.60
N SER A 340 10.40 5.35 -5.33
CA SER A 340 9.47 5.46 -4.20
C SER A 340 8.90 6.88 -4.04
N LEU A 341 9.70 7.93 -4.22
CA LEU A 341 9.24 9.33 -4.15
C LEU A 341 8.19 9.65 -5.23
N TYR A 342 8.30 9.07 -6.43
CA TYR A 342 7.29 9.24 -7.49
C TYR A 342 5.88 8.86 -7.02
N PHE A 343 5.73 7.80 -6.23
CA PHE A 343 4.43 7.39 -5.66
C PHE A 343 4.11 8.12 -4.35
N MET A 344 5.08 8.29 -3.45
CA MET A 344 4.81 8.82 -2.11
C MET A 344 4.42 10.30 -2.12
N ILE A 345 4.97 11.12 -3.02
CA ILE A 345 4.65 12.56 -3.07
C ILE A 345 3.18 12.80 -3.51
N PRO A 346 2.68 12.25 -4.64
CA PRO A 346 1.26 12.31 -4.98
C PRO A 346 0.36 11.69 -3.92
N PHE A 347 0.75 10.55 -3.34
CA PHE A 347 -0.03 9.89 -2.28
C PHE A 347 -0.23 10.79 -1.06
N PHE A 348 0.83 11.48 -0.62
CA PHE A 348 0.77 12.41 0.50
C PHE A 348 -0.20 13.57 0.20
N PHE A 349 -0.08 14.22 -0.97
CA PHE A 349 -0.93 15.38 -1.29
C PHE A 349 -2.41 15.02 -1.55
N THR A 350 -2.71 13.89 -2.21
CA THR A 350 -4.13 13.46 -2.38
C THR A 350 -4.75 13.00 -1.07
N THR A 351 -3.97 12.34 -0.20
CA THR A 351 -4.40 12.00 1.16
C THR A 351 -4.60 13.24 2.02
N LEU A 352 -3.77 14.28 1.87
CA LEU A 352 -3.91 15.54 2.61
C LEU A 352 -5.21 16.27 2.24
N GLY A 353 -5.57 16.26 0.96
CA GLY A 353 -6.88 16.73 0.49
C GLY A 353 -8.05 15.96 1.10
N LEU A 354 -7.98 14.62 1.15
CA LEU A 354 -9.00 13.80 1.80
C LEU A 354 -9.07 14.06 3.32
N PHE A 355 -7.92 14.16 3.98
CA PHE A 355 -7.78 14.42 5.42
C PHE A 355 -8.40 15.76 5.82
N TYR A 356 -8.27 16.81 5.00
CA TYR A 356 -8.93 18.10 5.24
C TYR A 356 -10.46 17.99 5.38
N HIS A 357 -11.11 17.06 4.66
CA HIS A 357 -12.54 16.80 4.77
C HIS A 357 -12.92 15.72 5.80
N ASN A 358 -11.99 14.80 6.12
CA ASN A 358 -12.19 13.70 7.07
C ASN A 358 -11.78 14.04 8.52
N TRP A 359 -11.05 15.13 8.73
CA TRP A 359 -10.64 15.61 10.05
C TRP A 359 -11.85 15.99 10.92
N TYR A 360 -11.70 15.88 12.24
CA TYR A 360 -12.78 16.17 13.19
C TYR A 360 -13.25 17.65 13.11
N PRO A 361 -14.58 17.93 13.03
CA PRO A 361 -15.68 16.98 12.85
C PRO A 361 -15.79 16.54 11.39
N SER A 362 -15.76 15.22 11.16
CA SER A 362 -15.63 14.65 9.81
C SER A 362 -16.84 14.97 8.93
N ARG A 363 -16.57 15.51 7.73
CA ARG A 363 -17.56 15.76 6.70
C ARG A 363 -17.71 14.58 5.74
N VAL A 364 -16.69 13.73 5.63
CA VAL A 364 -16.63 12.59 4.70
C VAL A 364 -15.90 11.39 5.31
N PHE A 365 -16.30 10.17 4.95
CA PHE A 365 -15.62 8.96 5.39
C PHE A 365 -14.86 8.28 4.25
N VAL A 366 -13.67 7.78 4.59
CA VAL A 366 -12.68 7.33 3.61
C VAL A 366 -13.01 5.97 2.97
N GLY A 367 -13.73 5.11 3.70
CA GLY A 367 -14.11 3.74 3.33
C GLY A 367 -12.96 2.73 3.35
N ASP A 368 -13.31 1.44 3.19
CA ASP A 368 -12.36 0.35 2.91
C ASP A 368 -11.44 0.73 1.73
N THR A 369 -11.99 1.44 0.72
CA THR A 369 -11.28 1.96 -0.46
C THR A 369 -9.97 2.66 -0.10
N PHE A 370 -9.98 3.56 0.89
CA PHE A 370 -8.76 4.29 1.27
C PHE A 370 -7.74 3.40 1.98
N CYS A 371 -8.19 2.57 2.93
CA CYS A 371 -7.30 1.66 3.66
C CYS A 371 -6.58 0.70 2.70
N TYR A 372 -7.30 0.25 1.66
CA TYR A 372 -6.80 -0.60 0.58
C TYR A 372 -5.83 0.17 -0.33
N PHE A 373 -6.23 1.34 -0.83
CA PHE A 373 -5.38 2.25 -1.61
C PHE A 373 -4.04 2.54 -0.91
N ALA A 374 -4.10 2.99 0.35
CA ALA A 374 -2.92 3.31 1.15
C ALA A 374 -2.03 2.09 1.37
N GLY A 375 -2.60 0.98 1.85
CA GLY A 375 -1.82 -0.22 2.16
C GLY A 375 -1.11 -0.84 0.95
N MET A 376 -1.72 -0.82 -0.25
CA MET A 376 -1.05 -1.25 -1.47
C MET A 376 0.02 -0.26 -1.92
N THR A 377 -0.26 1.05 -1.86
CA THR A 377 0.73 2.07 -2.27
C THR A 377 1.98 2.01 -1.39
N PHE A 378 1.85 1.76 -0.09
CA PHE A 378 2.98 1.47 0.79
C PHE A 378 3.68 0.16 0.43
N ALA A 379 2.94 -0.95 0.30
CA ALA A 379 3.53 -2.26 -0.01
C ALA A 379 4.31 -2.25 -1.34
N VAL A 380 3.80 -1.59 -2.38
CA VAL A 380 4.47 -1.34 -3.66
C VAL A 380 5.85 -0.71 -3.45
N VAL A 381 5.92 0.46 -2.80
CA VAL A 381 7.20 1.16 -2.66
C VAL A 381 8.16 0.46 -1.70
N GLY A 382 7.65 -0.24 -0.68
CA GLY A 382 8.48 -1.04 0.21
C GLY A 382 9.04 -2.30 -0.45
N ILE A 383 8.36 -2.85 -1.46
CA ILE A 383 8.80 -4.06 -2.18
C ILE A 383 9.80 -3.72 -3.28
N LEU A 384 9.47 -2.80 -4.19
CA LEU A 384 10.35 -2.45 -5.32
C LEU A 384 11.45 -1.49 -4.91
N GLY A 385 11.22 -0.61 -3.94
CA GLY A 385 12.30 0.18 -3.32
C GLY A 385 13.16 -0.60 -2.31
N HIS A 386 13.00 -1.94 -2.26
CA HIS A 386 13.70 -2.90 -1.38
C HIS A 386 13.69 -2.65 0.16
N PHE A 387 13.18 -1.51 0.64
CA PHE A 387 13.19 -1.08 2.05
C PHE A 387 12.03 -1.61 2.92
N SER A 388 11.30 -2.64 2.48
CA SER A 388 10.15 -3.25 3.18
C SER A 388 10.33 -3.45 4.69
N LYS A 389 11.54 -3.78 5.14
CA LYS A 389 11.90 -3.92 6.56
C LYS A 389 11.80 -2.58 7.31
N THR A 390 12.32 -1.50 6.74
CA THR A 390 12.20 -0.12 7.27
C THR A 390 10.76 0.37 7.21
N MET A 391 10.04 0.07 6.13
CA MET A 391 8.61 0.38 6.02
C MET A 391 7.80 -0.26 7.16
N LEU A 392 8.07 -1.53 7.50
CA LEU A 392 7.42 -2.20 8.62
C LEU A 392 7.74 -1.57 9.99
N LEU A 393 8.88 -0.88 10.15
CA LEU A 393 9.16 -0.07 11.34
C LEU A 393 8.30 1.21 11.39
N PHE A 394 8.02 1.85 10.25
CA PHE A 394 7.04 2.94 10.23
C PHE A 394 5.60 2.45 10.53
N PHE A 395 5.32 1.16 10.33
CA PHE A 395 4.05 0.51 10.71
C PHE A 395 3.99 0.04 12.19
N ILE A 396 4.90 0.44 13.09
CA ILE A 396 4.92 -0.01 14.50
C ILE A 396 3.54 0.05 15.20
N PRO A 397 2.76 1.15 15.15
CA PRO A 397 1.44 1.18 15.80
C PRO A 397 0.41 0.24 15.16
N GLN A 398 0.46 0.04 13.84
CA GLN A 398 -0.40 -0.87 13.09
C GLN A 398 -0.05 -2.33 13.44
N VAL A 399 1.25 -2.67 13.51
CA VAL A 399 1.76 -3.97 13.97
C VAL A 399 1.30 -4.24 15.40
N LEU A 400 1.47 -3.29 16.33
CA LEU A 400 1.02 -3.44 17.72
C LEU A 400 -0.50 -3.59 17.84
N ASN A 401 -1.28 -2.80 17.09
CA ASN A 401 -2.74 -2.93 17.05
C ASN A 401 -3.21 -4.27 16.45
N PHE A 402 -2.51 -4.78 15.43
CA PHE A 402 -2.77 -6.08 14.83
C PHE A 402 -2.46 -7.23 15.80
N LEU A 403 -1.26 -7.25 16.39
CA LEU A 403 -0.83 -8.23 17.38
C LEU A 403 -1.78 -8.27 18.60
N TYR A 404 -2.14 -7.10 19.13
CA TYR A 404 -3.11 -6.99 20.23
C TYR A 404 -4.52 -7.45 19.80
N SER A 405 -4.93 -7.21 18.55
CA SER A 405 -6.22 -7.66 18.01
C SER A 405 -6.32 -9.18 17.79
N LEU A 406 -5.20 -9.92 17.68
CA LEU A 406 -5.21 -11.33 17.24
C LEU A 406 -6.18 -12.25 18.01
N PRO A 407 -6.30 -12.20 19.36
CA PRO A 407 -7.24 -13.06 20.08
C PRO A 407 -8.70 -12.86 19.65
N GLN A 408 -9.08 -11.63 19.27
CA GLN A 408 -10.40 -11.33 18.73
C GLN A 408 -10.50 -11.67 17.23
N LEU A 409 -9.49 -11.32 16.42
CA LEU A 409 -9.51 -11.59 14.97
C LEU A 409 -9.60 -13.10 14.66
N PHE A 410 -8.86 -13.93 15.38
CA PHE A 410 -8.94 -15.40 15.29
C PHE A 410 -10.11 -16.01 16.10
N HIS A 411 -11.00 -15.19 16.68
CA HIS A 411 -12.17 -15.62 17.45
C HIS A 411 -11.86 -16.53 18.66
N VAL A 412 -10.61 -16.50 19.14
CA VAL A 412 -10.17 -17.16 20.39
C VAL A 412 -10.86 -16.52 21.60
N ILE A 413 -11.16 -15.22 21.51
CA ILE A 413 -12.00 -14.44 22.41
C ILE A 413 -13.10 -13.76 21.56
N PRO A 414 -14.38 -13.70 22.01
CA PRO A 414 -15.48 -13.16 21.21
C PRO A 414 -15.24 -11.74 20.68
N CYS A 415 -15.30 -11.61 19.35
CA CYS A 415 -15.08 -10.38 18.61
C CYS A 415 -16.44 -9.74 18.19
N PRO A 416 -16.80 -8.55 18.71
CA PRO A 416 -17.98 -7.85 18.22
C PRO A 416 -17.71 -7.21 16.85
N ARG A 417 -18.74 -7.11 16.01
CA ARG A 417 -18.64 -6.54 14.64
C ARG A 417 -18.00 -5.14 14.61
N HIS A 418 -18.22 -4.34 15.65
CA HIS A 418 -17.62 -3.02 15.81
C HIS A 418 -16.86 -2.98 17.14
N ARG A 419 -15.56 -2.66 17.09
CA ARG A 419 -14.63 -2.61 18.24
C ARG A 419 -14.24 -1.19 18.65
N LEU A 420 -14.93 -0.19 18.11
CA LEU A 420 -14.69 1.24 18.35
C LEU A 420 -15.06 1.63 19.78
N PRO A 421 -14.47 2.69 20.36
CA PRO A 421 -14.91 3.23 21.65
C PRO A 421 -16.36 3.73 21.60
N ARG A 422 -17.02 3.81 22.76
CA ARG A 422 -18.40 4.32 22.89
C ARG A 422 -18.38 5.81 23.19
N LEU A 423 -19.25 6.60 22.56
CA LEU A 423 -19.50 7.98 22.95
C LEU A 423 -20.44 8.00 24.17
N ASN A 424 -20.03 8.64 25.26
CA ASN A 424 -20.92 8.97 26.36
C ASN A 424 -21.60 10.33 26.06
N PRO A 425 -22.94 10.38 25.87
CA PRO A 425 -23.64 11.62 25.50
C PRO A 425 -23.61 12.69 26.58
N SER A 426 -23.49 12.30 27.87
CA SER A 426 -23.50 13.23 29.00
C SER A 426 -22.18 13.99 29.17
N THR A 427 -21.06 13.40 28.72
CA THR A 427 -19.72 13.98 28.87
C THR A 427 -19.12 14.45 27.54
N GLY A 428 -19.70 14.07 26.40
CA GLY A 428 -19.15 14.34 25.07
C GLY A 428 -17.83 13.61 24.78
N LYS A 429 -17.50 12.57 25.56
CA LYS A 429 -16.21 11.88 25.53
C LYS A 429 -16.34 10.42 25.08
N LEU A 430 -15.23 9.91 24.55
CA LEU A 430 -15.03 8.52 24.19
C LEU A 430 -14.58 7.71 25.41
N GLU A 431 -15.28 6.60 25.62
CA GLU A 431 -15.04 5.60 26.66
C GLU A 431 -14.70 4.25 26.03
N MET A 432 -14.03 3.37 26.78
CA MET A 432 -13.72 2.02 26.32
C MET A 432 -15.00 1.28 25.91
N SER A 433 -14.95 0.54 24.81
CA SER A 433 -15.97 -0.45 24.48
C SER A 433 -15.55 -1.85 24.92
N TYR A 434 -16.56 -2.68 25.20
CA TYR A 434 -16.37 -4.00 25.79
C TYR A 434 -17.11 -5.08 24.98
N SER A 435 -16.64 -6.31 25.12
CA SER A 435 -17.25 -7.54 24.61
C SER A 435 -17.72 -8.37 25.82
N LYS A 436 -19.04 -8.51 26.01
CA LYS A 436 -19.67 -9.32 27.05
C LYS A 436 -20.04 -10.69 26.47
N PHE A 437 -19.67 -11.76 27.16
CA PHE A 437 -19.98 -13.14 26.78
C PHE A 437 -20.15 -14.04 28.02
N LYS A 438 -20.85 -15.17 27.87
CA LYS A 438 -21.02 -16.13 28.98
C LYS A 438 -19.67 -16.76 29.32
N THR A 439 -19.28 -16.77 30.59
CA THR A 439 -17.94 -17.24 31.01
C THR A 439 -17.71 -18.70 30.60
N LYS A 440 -18.76 -19.53 30.66
CA LYS A 440 -18.75 -20.95 30.32
C LYS A 440 -18.65 -21.26 28.82
N SER A 441 -18.79 -20.27 27.92
CA SER A 441 -18.64 -20.48 26.47
C SER A 441 -17.23 -20.18 25.94
N LEU A 442 -16.29 -19.77 26.80
CA LEU A 442 -14.91 -19.47 26.39
C LEU A 442 -14.08 -20.76 26.33
N SER A 443 -13.30 -20.92 25.25
CA SER A 443 -12.42 -22.09 25.10
C SER A 443 -11.31 -22.10 26.17
N ALA A 444 -10.68 -23.27 26.40
CA ALA A 444 -9.53 -23.36 27.31
C ALA A 444 -8.37 -22.44 26.88
N LEU A 445 -8.11 -22.35 25.56
CA LEU A 445 -7.15 -21.42 24.98
C LEU A 445 -7.55 -19.96 25.24
N GLY A 446 -8.80 -19.60 24.94
CA GLY A 446 -9.33 -18.24 25.19
C GLY A 446 -9.27 -17.84 26.66
N THR A 447 -9.53 -18.79 27.56
CA THR A 447 -9.45 -18.61 29.01
C THR A 447 -8.01 -18.35 29.46
N ASN A 448 -7.03 -19.09 28.92
CA ASN A 448 -5.61 -18.91 29.25
C ASN A 448 -5.06 -17.60 28.67
N VAL A 449 -5.43 -17.25 27.43
CA VAL A 449 -5.10 -15.95 26.83
C VAL A 449 -5.70 -14.79 27.61
N LEU A 450 -6.98 -14.88 28.00
CA LEU A 450 -7.66 -13.84 28.78
C LEU A 450 -7.03 -13.66 30.18
N LYS A 451 -6.64 -14.76 30.84
CA LYS A 451 -5.86 -14.72 32.09
C LYS A 451 -4.52 -14.02 31.88
N ALA A 452 -3.76 -14.36 30.84
CA ALA A 452 -2.46 -13.77 30.57
C ALA A 452 -2.55 -12.25 30.30
N VAL A 453 -3.46 -11.79 29.44
CA VAL A 453 -3.62 -10.35 29.15
C VAL A 453 -4.22 -9.55 30.32
N LYS A 454 -4.96 -10.22 31.24
CA LYS A 454 -5.38 -9.65 32.52
C LYS A 454 -4.20 -9.49 33.48
N ILE A 455 -3.34 -10.50 33.63
CA ILE A 455 -2.13 -10.45 34.47
C ILE A 455 -1.16 -9.37 33.98
N LEU A 456 -1.01 -9.20 32.66
CA LEU A 456 -0.21 -8.13 32.06
C LEU A 456 -0.87 -6.73 32.16
N HIS A 457 -2.04 -6.62 32.80
CA HIS A 457 -2.82 -5.38 32.96
C HIS A 457 -3.18 -4.67 31.62
N ILE A 458 -3.13 -5.37 30.48
CA ILE A 458 -3.38 -4.78 29.15
C ILE A 458 -4.88 -4.55 28.93
N VAL A 459 -5.71 -5.48 29.40
CA VAL A 459 -7.16 -5.54 29.15
C VAL A 459 -7.92 -5.29 30.46
N ASP A 460 -8.96 -4.45 30.45
CA ASP A 460 -9.90 -4.40 31.58
C ASP A 460 -10.85 -5.60 31.47
N VAL A 461 -11.00 -6.37 32.57
CA VAL A 461 -11.74 -7.64 32.58
C VAL A 461 -12.61 -7.73 33.83
N ARG A 462 -13.90 -7.55 33.61
CA ARG A 462 -14.98 -7.56 34.60
C ARG A 462 -15.70 -8.91 34.54
N SER A 463 -16.19 -9.38 35.68
CA SER A 463 -16.97 -10.60 35.79
C SER A 463 -18.20 -10.33 36.65
N GLY A 464 -19.31 -10.96 36.32
CA GLY A 464 -20.56 -10.79 37.04
C GLY A 464 -21.55 -11.90 36.71
N THR A 465 -22.72 -11.83 37.35
CA THR A 465 -23.82 -12.78 37.14
C THR A 465 -25.02 -12.00 36.62
N ASP A 466 -25.73 -12.60 35.67
CA ASP A 466 -26.94 -12.10 35.04
C ASP A 466 -28.05 -13.16 35.18
N GLU A 467 -29.28 -12.87 34.76
CA GLU A 467 -30.35 -13.87 34.65
C GLU A 467 -29.92 -15.06 33.77
N ASP A 468 -29.07 -14.77 32.78
CA ASP A 468 -28.48 -15.68 31.82
C ASP A 468 -27.28 -16.51 32.37
N GLY A 469 -26.90 -16.29 33.63
CA GLY A 469 -25.78 -16.92 34.33
C GLY A 469 -24.50 -16.06 34.40
N GLU A 470 -23.37 -16.68 34.73
CA GLU A 470 -22.06 -16.01 34.81
C GLU A 470 -21.59 -15.48 33.46
N TYR A 471 -21.24 -14.20 33.42
CA TYR A 471 -20.63 -13.54 32.28
C TYR A 471 -19.27 -12.95 32.61
N THR A 472 -18.45 -12.82 31.56
CA THR A 472 -17.22 -12.06 31.56
C THR A 472 -17.34 -10.97 30.50
N GLU A 473 -16.91 -9.76 30.86
CA GLU A 473 -16.87 -8.61 29.98
C GLU A 473 -15.43 -8.09 29.91
N CYS A 474 -14.86 -8.02 28.72
CA CYS A 474 -13.49 -7.53 28.52
C CYS A 474 -13.43 -6.34 27.56
N SER A 475 -12.55 -5.37 27.82
CA SER A 475 -12.31 -4.24 26.93
C SER A 475 -11.87 -4.72 25.54
N ASN A 476 -12.40 -4.13 24.47
CA ASN A 476 -12.06 -4.52 23.11
C ASN A 476 -10.57 -4.32 22.81
N MET A 477 -9.96 -5.31 22.16
CA MET A 477 -8.51 -5.41 22.00
C MET A 477 -8.06 -4.63 20.77
N THR A 478 -8.09 -3.30 20.88
CA THR A 478 -7.54 -2.36 19.90
C THR A 478 -6.72 -1.28 20.59
N LEU A 479 -5.72 -0.74 19.90
CA LEU A 479 -4.85 0.33 20.40
C LEU A 479 -5.66 1.57 20.83
N ILE A 480 -6.78 1.85 20.16
CA ILE A 480 -7.71 2.94 20.49
C ILE A 480 -8.30 2.76 21.90
N ASN A 481 -8.82 1.56 22.23
CA ASN A 481 -9.33 1.28 23.57
C ASN A 481 -8.20 1.21 24.61
N PHE A 482 -7.03 0.71 24.25
CA PHE A 482 -5.87 0.67 25.15
C PHE A 482 -5.39 2.07 25.54
N VAL A 483 -5.36 3.03 24.60
CA VAL A 483 -5.04 4.43 24.91
C VAL A 483 -6.09 5.02 25.87
N ILE A 484 -7.39 4.82 25.64
CA ILE A 484 -8.45 5.25 26.57
C ILE A 484 -8.30 4.58 27.95
N LYS A 485 -7.85 3.32 28.01
CA LYS A 485 -7.56 2.62 29.27
C LYS A 485 -6.42 3.27 30.06
N LEU A 486 -5.44 3.89 29.38
CA LEU A 486 -4.31 4.58 30.01
C LEU A 486 -4.62 6.02 30.43
N ILE A 487 -5.32 6.79 29.59
CA ILE A 487 -5.58 8.23 29.83
C ILE A 487 -6.99 8.56 30.32
N GLY A 488 -7.88 7.57 30.41
CA GLY A 488 -9.28 7.77 30.76
C GLY A 488 -10.14 8.37 29.63
N PRO A 489 -11.41 8.69 29.91
CA PRO A 489 -12.34 9.19 28.91
C PRO A 489 -11.92 10.54 28.30
N THR A 490 -11.85 10.60 26.97
CA THR A 490 -11.27 11.73 26.23
C THR A 490 -12.10 12.12 25.01
N HIS A 491 -11.97 13.36 24.54
CA HIS A 491 -12.71 13.85 23.37
C HIS A 491 -12.14 13.27 22.06
N GLU A 492 -12.99 12.94 21.08
CA GLU A 492 -12.58 12.22 19.86
C GLU A 492 -11.38 12.86 19.14
N ARG A 493 -11.45 14.16 18.83
CA ARG A 493 -10.33 14.92 18.23
C ARG A 493 -9.01 14.73 18.98
N ASN A 494 -9.05 14.71 20.31
CA ASN A 494 -7.86 14.63 21.14
C ASN A 494 -7.31 13.19 21.18
N LEU A 495 -8.18 12.18 21.07
CA LEU A 495 -7.78 10.78 20.90
C LEU A 495 -7.11 10.55 19.54
N THR A 496 -7.66 11.10 18.45
CA THR A 496 -7.01 11.06 17.13
C THR A 496 -5.64 11.73 17.19
N LEU A 497 -5.53 12.95 17.74
CA LEU A 497 -4.24 13.64 17.90
C LEU A 497 -3.22 12.82 18.70
N LEU A 498 -3.63 12.17 19.79
CA LEU A 498 -2.75 11.33 20.61
C LEU A 498 -2.28 10.07 19.85
N LEU A 499 -3.15 9.43 19.08
CA LEU A 499 -2.76 8.28 18.24
C LEU A 499 -1.84 8.70 17.08
N LEU A 500 -2.02 9.90 16.51
CA LEU A 500 -1.08 10.45 15.53
C LEU A 500 0.27 10.83 16.16
N LEU A 501 0.30 11.30 17.41
CA LEU A 501 1.54 11.50 18.16
C LEU A 501 2.27 10.19 18.44
N ILE A 502 1.54 9.12 18.78
CA ILE A 502 2.09 7.75 18.90
C ILE A 502 2.66 7.27 17.55
N GLN A 503 2.03 7.64 16.43
CA GLN A 503 2.55 7.35 15.09
C GLN A 503 3.85 8.09 14.77
N VAL A 504 3.95 9.39 15.10
CA VAL A 504 5.18 10.18 14.94
C VAL A 504 6.31 9.63 15.82
N LEU A 505 6.00 9.24 17.06
CA LEU A 505 6.96 8.60 17.97
C LEU A 505 7.42 7.24 17.42
N GLY A 506 6.50 6.43 16.88
CA GLY A 506 6.81 5.17 16.19
C GLY A 506 7.79 5.37 15.04
N SER A 507 7.57 6.39 14.19
CA SER A 507 8.50 6.76 13.12
C SER A 507 9.86 7.27 13.64
N THR A 508 9.88 8.00 14.75
CA THR A 508 11.13 8.47 15.37
C THR A 508 11.95 7.30 15.92
N ILE A 509 11.28 6.30 16.49
CA ILE A 509 11.89 5.02 16.91
C ILE A 509 12.40 4.25 15.67
N ALA A 510 11.62 4.18 14.58
CA ALA A 510 12.03 3.55 13.33
C ALA A 510 13.31 4.17 12.74
N PHE A 511 13.39 5.50 12.69
CA PHE A 511 14.61 6.21 12.26
C PHE A 511 15.79 5.97 13.19
N SER A 512 15.56 5.94 14.51
CA SER A 512 16.60 5.62 15.50
C SER A 512 17.13 4.20 15.31
N ILE A 513 16.26 3.23 15.00
CA ILE A 513 16.64 1.86 14.67
C ILE A 513 17.44 1.81 13.36
N ARG A 514 16.96 2.46 12.29
CA ARG A 514 17.62 2.47 10.96
C ARG A 514 19.01 3.11 10.98
N TYR A 515 19.20 4.25 11.65
CA TYR A 515 20.45 5.02 11.57
C TYR A 515 21.41 4.87 12.75
N GLN A 516 20.94 4.43 13.93
CA GLN A 516 21.81 4.27 15.11
C GLN A 516 21.95 2.81 15.54
N LEU A 517 20.85 2.05 15.58
CA LEU A 517 20.86 0.68 16.11
C LEU A 517 21.06 -0.42 15.06
N VAL A 518 21.10 -0.10 13.77
CA VAL A 518 21.23 -1.10 12.69
C VAL A 518 22.47 -1.98 12.85
N ARG A 519 23.57 -1.43 13.38
CA ARG A 519 24.83 -2.14 13.70
C ARG A 519 24.69 -3.26 14.74
N LEU A 520 23.65 -3.22 15.59
CA LEU A 520 23.33 -4.28 16.54
C LEU A 520 22.72 -5.51 15.85
N PHE A 521 22.05 -5.31 14.70
CA PHE A 521 21.32 -6.34 13.98
C PHE A 521 22.03 -6.78 12.68
N TYR A 522 22.82 -5.92 12.07
CA TYR A 522 23.50 -6.14 10.79
C TYR A 522 24.95 -5.64 10.86
N ASP A 523 25.75 -5.96 9.85
CA ASP A 523 27.08 -5.39 9.66
C ASP A 523 26.98 -4.29 8.60
N VAL A 524 27.20 -3.05 9.05
CA VAL A 524 26.98 -1.76 8.36
C VAL A 524 27.94 -0.74 8.98
#